data_AF-A0A1I0R2G9-F1
#
_entry.id   AF-A0A1I0R2G9-F1
#
_cell.length_a   1.000
_cell.length_b   1.000
_cell.length_c   1.000
_cell.angle_alpha   90.00
_cell.angle_beta   90.00
_cell.angle_gamma   90.00
#
_symmetry.space_group_name_H-M   'P 1'
#
loop_
_entity.id
_entity.type
_entity.pdbx_description
1 polymer ?
#
loop_
_entity_poly.entity_id
_entity_poly.type
_entity_poly.pdbx_seq_one_letter_code
_entity_poly.pdbx_strand_id
1 'polypeptide(L)'
;MDIEKIKTFKQLYVATNNIVAEFAELGNSVPLNEQSIEQAIRNIDELIAMLPMEFPDNSLHDKGSRVLHINMKDAADEPKEKMCKKDGATWYETPENTTSLFEENVLISLENSKFLIWNKVVLLFEDPVIRGKYNPLMLAQAEKCLTYFPNNIYGRDWAKTMIVMYANQIGRFALENEQDPEKLDKALPIVIKGFHHSNWYKLNDIKDTIVRLLLKLGREEDAFPIVQEGLKKNPEYADFQDLKNDAQYLAWADGVAQREEEAKQQLEKAYQNFLLLVKEEQAKTKNQFVYPDHPLVKQHAETLNLIKERMVAIRLEEMYRKSDWITADLKYEDNYKLQRWSIEEVKAFEQTNDIHLPDELKVYLMEIGTGGGGYTCYGGDIRIYDTRWDEIRKPFPITWDKIHPINHRWNIKAWVYSDSTAWKKIGVFKEEDDMKTLFGLAPGAKITDGCMEFGNSSSQDELYLIMNGPFEGEVWVDTLQYGAEVGGCFGAATAKRLKLLEYMAESLLAKFEGYTEASDQGAWI
;
A
#
# COMPACT_ATOMS: atom_id res chain seq x y z
N MET A 1 34.60 9.65 -5.03
CA MET A 1 34.54 9.08 -3.67
C MET A 1 35.85 9.36 -2.93
N ASP A 2 35.79 10.06 -1.79
CA ASP A 2 36.94 10.39 -0.94
C ASP A 2 37.02 9.40 0.23
N ILE A 3 37.96 8.45 0.15
CA ILE A 3 38.04 7.29 1.06
C ILE A 3 38.43 7.73 2.47
N GLU A 4 39.36 8.68 2.61
CA GLU A 4 39.78 9.15 3.93
C GLU A 4 38.65 9.93 4.60
N LYS A 5 37.91 10.74 3.84
CA LYS A 5 36.71 11.42 4.34
C LYS A 5 35.63 10.43 4.81
N ILE A 6 35.39 9.34 4.08
CA ILE A 6 34.46 8.27 4.50
C ILE A 6 34.95 7.62 5.79
N LYS A 7 36.24 7.31 5.90
CA LYS A 7 36.82 6.70 7.10
C LYS A 7 36.68 7.59 8.32
N THR A 8 36.99 8.89 8.19
CA THR A 8 36.79 9.88 9.26
C THR A 8 35.31 9.98 9.64
N PHE A 9 34.41 10.01 8.65
CA PHE A 9 32.98 10.03 8.89
C PHE A 9 32.51 8.81 9.69
N LYS A 10 32.92 7.59 9.31
CA LYS A 10 32.59 6.36 10.06
C LYS A 10 33.07 6.42 11.51
N GLN A 11 34.32 6.82 11.72
CA GLN A 11 34.91 6.92 13.06
C GLN A 11 34.15 7.91 13.94
N LEU A 12 33.85 9.09 13.40
CA LEU A 12 33.11 10.13 14.11
C LEU A 12 31.65 9.72 14.36
N TYR A 13 31.02 9.00 13.42
CA TYR A 13 29.67 8.46 13.57
C TYR A 13 29.60 7.45 14.73
N VAL A 14 30.52 6.47 14.78
CA VAL A 14 30.59 5.48 15.87
C VAL A 14 30.87 6.17 17.21
N ALA A 15 31.82 7.11 17.26
CA ALA A 15 32.11 7.86 18.48
C ALA A 15 30.88 8.64 18.99
N THR A 16 30.15 9.28 18.08
CA THR A 16 28.89 10.00 18.40
C THR A 16 27.83 9.05 18.93
N ASN A 17 27.63 7.90 18.26
CA ASN A 17 26.64 6.93 18.68
C ASN A 17 26.93 6.37 20.07
N ASN A 18 28.20 6.14 20.40
CA ASN A 18 28.59 5.67 21.74
C ASN A 18 28.23 6.70 22.82
N ILE A 19 28.49 7.99 22.58
CA ILE A 19 28.09 9.07 23.52
C ILE A 19 26.57 9.10 23.69
N VAL A 20 25.81 8.96 22.60
CA VAL A 20 24.34 8.96 22.63
C VAL A 20 23.79 7.71 23.33
N ALA A 21 24.40 6.54 23.12
CA ALA A 21 24.02 5.29 23.76
C ALA A 21 24.28 5.31 25.27
N GLU A 22 25.46 5.78 25.70
CA GLU A 22 25.78 5.99 27.12
C GLU A 22 24.78 6.94 27.78
N PHE A 23 24.48 8.06 27.12
CA PHE A 23 23.45 8.99 27.58
C PHE A 23 22.07 8.33 27.67
N ALA A 24 21.77 7.39 26.76
CA ALA A 24 20.49 6.72 26.74
C ALA A 24 20.30 5.69 27.86
N GLU A 25 21.38 5.04 28.27
CA GLU A 25 21.41 4.03 29.34
C GLU A 25 21.39 4.64 30.76
N LEU A 26 21.90 5.86 30.93
CA LEU A 26 22.04 6.50 32.24
C LEU A 26 20.72 7.01 32.86
N GLY A 27 19.64 7.17 32.08
CA GLY A 27 18.31 7.57 32.58
C GLY A 27 18.29 8.86 33.42
N ASN A 28 17.26 9.04 34.24
CA ASN A 28 17.10 10.20 35.15
C ASN A 28 17.93 10.10 36.44
N SER A 29 18.71 9.02 36.63
CA SER A 29 19.33 8.67 37.90
C SER A 29 20.73 9.23 38.10
N VAL A 30 21.28 9.96 37.12
CA VAL A 30 22.63 10.54 37.14
C VAL A 30 22.55 12.03 36.79
N PRO A 31 23.37 12.91 37.39
CA PRO A 31 23.43 14.32 37.00
C PRO A 31 23.66 14.49 35.49
N LEU A 32 23.02 15.52 34.92
CA LEU A 32 23.12 15.86 33.50
C LEU A 32 24.60 16.03 33.11
N ASN A 33 25.09 15.18 32.20
CA ASN A 33 26.42 15.34 31.62
C ASN A 33 26.37 16.29 30.41
N GLU A 34 26.36 17.59 30.69
CA GLU A 34 26.32 18.63 29.65
C GLU A 34 27.48 18.52 28.65
N GLN A 35 28.67 18.13 29.13
CA GLN A 35 29.85 17.99 28.27
C GLN A 35 29.66 16.92 27.20
N SER A 36 29.07 15.78 27.55
CA SER A 36 28.76 14.71 26.60
C SER A 36 27.70 15.14 25.57
N ILE A 37 26.66 15.87 25.99
CA ILE A 37 25.64 16.40 25.09
C ILE A 37 26.25 17.37 24.09
N GLU A 38 27.03 18.34 24.56
CA GLU A 38 27.70 19.30 23.69
C GLU A 38 28.71 18.64 22.76
N GLN A 39 29.42 17.60 23.22
CA GLN A 39 30.34 16.85 22.37
C GLN A 39 29.58 16.06 21.28
N ALA A 40 28.46 15.42 21.60
CA ALA A 40 27.65 14.73 20.61
C ALA A 40 27.12 15.69 19.54
N ILE A 41 26.61 16.87 19.93
CA ILE A 41 26.14 17.89 18.99
C ILE A 41 27.29 18.38 18.09
N ARG A 42 28.46 18.69 18.66
CA ARG A 42 29.65 19.09 17.87
C ARG A 42 30.04 18.03 16.85
N ASN A 43 30.09 16.76 17.26
CA ASN A 43 30.40 15.68 16.33
C ASN A 43 29.36 15.57 15.21
N ILE A 44 28.07 15.75 15.51
CA ILE A 44 27.01 15.72 14.49
C ILE A 44 27.15 16.89 13.52
N ASP A 45 27.44 18.10 14.01
CA ASP A 45 27.66 19.26 13.14
C ASP A 45 28.90 19.06 12.24
N GLU A 46 29.96 18.43 12.74
CA GLU A 46 31.11 18.01 11.94
C GLU A 46 30.73 16.97 10.87
N LEU A 47 29.94 15.95 11.22
CA LEU A 47 29.42 14.97 10.27
C LEU A 47 28.57 15.64 9.18
N ILE A 48 27.72 16.60 9.54
CA ILE A 48 26.90 17.36 8.59
C ILE A 48 27.79 18.22 7.67
N ALA A 49 28.82 18.87 8.21
CA ALA A 49 29.75 19.68 7.42
C ALA A 49 30.57 18.85 6.41
N MET A 50 30.70 17.54 6.64
CA MET A 50 31.27 16.62 5.66
C MET A 50 30.34 16.32 4.48
N LEU A 51 29.06 16.71 4.51
CA LEU A 51 28.11 16.50 3.42
C LEU A 51 28.10 17.68 2.41
N PRO A 52 27.77 17.44 1.12
CA PRO A 52 27.48 16.14 0.52
C PRO A 52 28.75 15.28 0.35
N MET A 53 28.58 13.97 0.45
CA MET A 53 29.63 12.97 0.27
C MET A 53 29.09 11.81 -0.53
N GLU A 54 29.88 11.37 -1.51
CA GLU A 54 29.55 10.20 -2.34
C GLU A 54 29.80 8.91 -1.57
N PHE A 55 28.74 8.13 -1.34
CA PHE A 55 28.77 6.81 -0.72
C PHE A 55 29.07 5.71 -1.75
N PRO A 56 29.57 4.54 -1.30
CA PRO A 56 29.77 3.39 -2.17
C PRO A 56 28.45 2.92 -2.82
N ASP A 57 28.54 2.52 -4.09
CA ASP A 57 27.47 1.85 -4.82
C ASP A 57 27.63 0.33 -4.65
N ASN A 58 27.31 -0.17 -3.47
CA ASN A 58 27.56 -1.56 -3.08
C ASN A 58 26.34 -2.26 -2.43
N SER A 59 25.15 -1.65 -2.52
CA SER A 59 23.92 -2.32 -2.10
C SER A 59 23.60 -3.45 -3.08
N LEU A 60 23.49 -4.68 -2.58
CA LEU A 60 23.03 -5.81 -3.37
C LEU A 60 21.51 -5.81 -3.49
N HIS A 61 20.82 -5.30 -2.46
CA HIS A 61 19.35 -5.32 -2.38
C HIS A 61 18.68 -4.16 -3.12
N ASP A 62 19.24 -2.96 -3.08
CA ASP A 62 18.65 -1.74 -3.64
C ASP A 62 19.53 -1.19 -4.75
N LYS A 63 19.42 -1.82 -5.93
CA LYS A 63 20.21 -1.45 -7.10
C LYS A 63 19.86 -0.01 -7.53
N GLY A 64 20.78 0.91 -7.30
CA GLY A 64 20.62 2.34 -7.61
C GLY A 64 20.71 3.24 -6.38
N SER A 65 20.64 2.69 -5.18
CA SER A 65 20.84 3.42 -3.93
C SER A 65 22.28 3.31 -3.45
N ARG A 66 22.89 4.45 -3.14
CA ARG A 66 24.24 4.51 -2.54
C ARG A 66 24.14 4.42 -1.02
N VAL A 67 24.80 3.40 -0.46
CA VAL A 67 24.68 3.04 0.95
C VAL A 67 26.04 2.96 1.60
N LEU A 68 26.16 3.55 2.79
CA LEU A 68 27.31 3.42 3.66
C LEU A 68 26.98 2.48 4.82
N HIS A 69 27.56 1.28 4.78
CA HIS A 69 27.49 0.34 5.89
C HIS A 69 28.62 0.64 6.91
N ILE A 70 28.23 0.77 8.19
CA ILE A 70 29.11 1.10 9.30
C ILE A 70 28.97 0.02 10.38
N ASN A 71 30.07 -0.65 10.71
CA ASN A 71 30.11 -1.55 11.87
C ASN A 71 30.23 -0.69 13.14
N MET A 72 29.25 -0.83 14.03
CA MET A 72 29.15 -0.01 15.24
C MET A 72 30.17 -0.37 16.33
N LYS A 73 30.84 -1.53 16.21
CA LYS A 73 31.91 -1.96 17.13
C LYS A 73 33.31 -1.62 16.62
N ASP A 74 33.48 -1.56 15.30
CA ASP A 74 34.74 -1.23 14.65
C ASP A 74 34.50 -0.39 13.40
N ALA A 75 34.73 0.92 13.51
CA ALA A 75 34.53 1.85 12.38
C ALA A 75 35.46 1.60 11.19
N ALA A 76 36.55 0.85 11.38
CA ALA A 76 37.48 0.48 10.31
C ALA A 76 37.01 -0.76 9.52
N ASP A 77 36.07 -1.54 10.05
CA ASP A 77 35.50 -2.69 9.36
C ASP A 77 34.59 -2.26 8.19
N GLU A 78 34.57 -3.08 7.14
CA GLU A 78 33.81 -2.87 5.91
C GLU A 78 32.77 -3.99 5.73
N PRO A 79 31.63 -3.92 6.45
CA PRO A 79 30.58 -4.92 6.33
C PRO A 79 30.01 -4.95 4.91
N LYS A 80 29.78 -6.17 4.39
CA LYS A 80 29.24 -6.42 3.04
C LYS A 80 27.98 -7.26 3.11
N GLU A 81 26.99 -6.89 2.31
CA GLU A 81 25.78 -7.67 2.12
C GLU A 81 26.06 -9.01 1.45
N LYS A 82 25.24 -10.03 1.73
CA LYS A 82 25.31 -11.34 1.09
C LYS A 82 23.98 -11.66 0.40
N MET A 83 24.06 -12.12 -0.85
CA MET A 83 22.90 -12.61 -1.60
C MET A 83 22.72 -14.12 -1.37
N CYS A 84 21.52 -14.53 -0.97
CA CYS A 84 21.16 -15.92 -0.69
C CYS A 84 19.97 -16.34 -1.57
N LYS A 85 19.96 -17.56 -2.12
CA LYS A 85 18.80 -18.12 -2.85
C LYS A 85 18.07 -19.13 -1.98
N LYS A 86 16.76 -18.96 -1.80
CA LYS A 86 15.91 -19.86 -1.01
C LYS A 86 14.53 -19.91 -1.64
N ASP A 87 14.04 -21.12 -1.94
CA ASP A 87 12.71 -21.39 -2.51
C ASP A 87 12.43 -20.65 -3.84
N GLY A 88 13.42 -20.62 -4.75
CA GLY A 88 13.32 -19.90 -6.03
C GLY A 88 13.47 -18.38 -5.92
N ALA A 89 13.37 -17.81 -4.72
CA ALA A 89 13.52 -16.39 -4.44
C ALA A 89 14.96 -15.99 -4.04
N THR A 90 15.30 -14.72 -4.25
CA THR A 90 16.60 -14.12 -3.89
C THR A 90 16.43 -13.22 -2.65
N TRP A 91 17.29 -13.41 -1.65
CA TRP A 91 17.32 -12.69 -0.37
C TRP A 91 18.67 -11.97 -0.18
N TYR A 92 18.70 -10.92 0.64
CA TYR A 92 19.91 -10.15 0.94
C TYR A 92 20.07 -9.98 2.46
N GLU A 93 21.24 -10.35 3.00
CA GLU A 93 21.55 -10.29 4.44
C GLU A 93 22.61 -9.23 4.73
N THR A 94 22.35 -8.34 5.70
CA THR A 94 23.31 -7.38 6.24
C THR A 94 24.01 -7.97 7.49
N PRO A 95 25.35 -7.87 7.64
CA PRO A 95 26.07 -8.38 8.81
C PRO A 95 25.60 -7.78 10.15
N GLU A 96 25.72 -8.55 11.23
CA GLU A 96 25.38 -8.09 12.59
C GLU A 96 26.15 -6.82 13.00
N ASN A 97 25.54 -6.00 13.87
CA ASN A 97 26.12 -4.74 14.38
C ASN A 97 26.40 -3.68 13.28
N THR A 98 25.77 -3.82 12.11
CA THR A 98 25.92 -2.87 11.00
C THR A 98 24.76 -1.88 10.97
N THR A 99 25.06 -0.59 10.91
CA THR A 99 24.10 0.45 10.54
C THR A 99 24.27 0.82 9.07
N SER A 100 23.18 0.95 8.34
CA SER A 100 23.16 1.36 6.93
C SER A 100 22.67 2.81 6.84
N LEU A 101 23.50 3.69 6.27
CA LEU A 101 23.14 5.08 5.99
C LEU A 101 22.97 5.24 4.48
N PHE A 102 21.87 5.84 4.05
CA PHE A 102 21.63 6.09 2.62
C PHE A 102 22.05 7.52 2.29
N GLU A 103 22.75 7.69 1.16
CA GLU A 103 23.24 9.00 0.72
C GLU A 103 22.08 10.01 0.60
N GLU A 104 20.91 9.54 0.14
CA GLU A 104 19.69 10.35 -0.04
C GLU A 104 19.10 10.93 1.26
N ASN A 105 19.35 10.32 2.42
CA ASN A 105 18.67 10.67 3.68
C ASN A 105 19.59 10.86 4.89
N VAL A 106 20.91 10.74 4.71
CA VAL A 106 21.88 10.87 5.82
C VAL A 106 21.83 12.25 6.48
N LEU A 107 21.64 13.32 5.70
CA LEU A 107 21.51 14.67 6.26
C LEU A 107 20.31 14.76 7.22
N ILE A 108 19.14 14.29 6.78
CA ILE A 108 17.90 14.32 7.58
C ILE A 108 18.08 13.48 8.84
N SER A 109 18.76 12.33 8.72
CA SER A 109 19.04 11.44 9.85
C SER A 109 19.93 12.11 10.90
N LEU A 110 20.98 12.82 10.49
CA LEU A 110 21.87 13.54 11.39
C LEU A 110 21.18 14.75 12.06
N GLU A 111 20.39 15.53 11.31
CA GLU A 111 19.60 16.64 11.86
C GLU A 111 18.56 16.13 12.87
N ASN A 112 17.93 14.98 12.59
CA ASN A 112 17.04 14.32 13.54
C ASN A 112 17.77 13.87 14.82
N SER A 113 18.99 13.35 14.73
CA SER A 113 19.76 12.96 15.91
C SER A 113 20.00 14.14 16.86
N LYS A 114 20.24 15.36 16.35
CA LYS A 114 20.32 16.57 17.20
C LYS A 114 19.01 16.83 17.95
N PHE A 115 17.88 16.75 17.24
CA PHE A 115 16.56 16.88 17.88
C PHE A 115 16.37 15.82 18.97
N LEU A 116 16.65 14.55 18.69
CA LEU A 116 16.43 13.47 19.66
C LEU A 116 17.25 13.64 20.93
N ILE A 117 18.50 14.12 20.82
CA ILE A 117 19.36 14.42 21.97
C ILE A 117 18.71 15.52 22.83
N TRP A 118 18.38 16.66 22.24
CA TRP A 118 17.80 17.79 23.00
C TRP A 118 16.41 17.48 23.55
N ASN A 119 15.56 16.82 22.76
CA ASN A 119 14.24 16.37 23.20
C ASN A 119 14.35 15.42 24.40
N LYS A 120 15.31 14.49 24.38
CA LYS A 120 15.53 13.59 25.53
C LYS A 120 15.97 14.35 26.77
N VAL A 121 16.82 15.37 26.67
CA VAL A 121 17.19 16.24 27.81
C VAL A 121 15.95 16.93 28.39
N VAL A 122 15.10 17.51 27.54
CA VAL A 122 13.88 18.21 27.98
C VAL A 122 12.88 17.27 28.67
N LEU A 123 12.73 16.05 28.16
CA LEU A 123 11.80 15.06 28.71
C LEU A 123 12.30 14.44 30.03
N LEU A 124 13.60 14.21 30.16
CA LEU A 124 14.18 13.54 31.33
C LEU A 124 14.40 14.48 32.52
N PHE A 125 14.63 15.77 32.28
CA PHE A 125 14.98 16.74 33.31
C PHE A 125 13.87 17.79 33.50
N GLU A 126 13.31 17.86 34.71
CA GLU A 126 12.24 18.81 35.08
C GLU A 126 12.77 20.17 35.57
N ASP A 127 14.08 20.29 35.81
CA ASP A 127 14.70 21.54 36.30
C ASP A 127 14.42 22.71 35.32
N PRO A 128 13.77 23.80 35.79
CA PRO A 128 13.46 24.96 34.97
C PRO A 128 14.68 25.62 34.31
N VAL A 129 15.86 25.58 34.95
CA VAL A 129 17.11 26.14 34.40
C VAL A 129 17.58 25.31 33.21
N ILE A 130 17.56 23.98 33.33
CA ILE A 130 17.91 23.06 32.24
C ILE A 130 16.91 23.21 31.09
N ARG A 131 15.60 23.19 31.39
CA ARG A 131 14.56 23.38 30.36
C ARG A 131 14.67 24.73 29.67
N GLY A 132 14.96 25.81 30.42
CA GLY A 132 15.19 27.14 29.86
C GLY A 132 16.35 27.19 28.86
N LYS A 133 17.42 26.41 29.08
CA LYS A 133 18.57 26.30 28.16
C LYS A 133 18.22 25.46 26.92
N TYR A 134 17.61 24.30 27.09
CA TYR A 134 17.48 23.29 26.01
C TYR A 134 16.17 23.38 25.21
N ASN A 135 15.08 23.93 25.76
CA ASN A 135 13.82 24.09 25.01
C ASN A 135 13.99 24.89 23.72
N PRO A 136 14.63 26.09 23.72
CA PRO A 136 14.80 26.85 22.48
C PRO A 136 15.60 26.11 21.42
N LEU A 137 16.63 25.34 21.84
CA LEU A 137 17.46 24.53 20.94
C LEU A 137 16.65 23.38 20.31
N MET A 138 15.91 22.65 21.14
CA MET A 138 15.04 21.56 20.71
C MET A 138 13.98 22.06 19.71
N LEU A 139 13.33 23.18 19.99
CA LEU A 139 12.28 23.74 19.15
C LEU A 139 12.81 24.23 17.80
N ALA A 140 13.90 25.00 17.81
CA ALA A 140 14.53 25.46 16.58
C ALA A 140 14.94 24.27 15.70
N GLN A 141 15.40 23.18 16.31
CA GLN A 141 15.74 21.96 15.59
C GLN A 141 14.50 21.19 15.10
N ALA A 142 13.43 21.13 15.88
CA ALA A 142 12.16 20.52 15.47
C ALA A 142 11.58 21.23 14.24
N GLU A 143 11.56 22.56 14.27
CA GLU A 143 11.13 23.40 13.14
C GLU A 143 12.01 23.16 11.91
N LYS A 144 13.34 23.18 12.09
CA LYS A 144 14.29 22.88 11.02
C LYS A 144 14.04 21.48 10.44
N CYS A 145 13.88 20.47 11.29
CA CYS A 145 13.63 19.09 10.86
C CYS A 145 12.34 18.97 10.06
N LEU A 146 11.27 19.67 10.46
CA LEU A 146 10.00 19.68 9.73
C LEU A 146 10.12 20.22 8.30
N THR A 147 11.09 21.11 8.03
CA THR A 147 11.32 21.64 6.66
C THR A 147 11.80 20.57 5.68
N TYR A 148 12.43 19.50 6.16
CA TYR A 148 12.82 18.36 5.31
C TYR A 148 11.63 17.47 4.91
N PHE A 149 10.44 17.75 5.45
CA PHE A 149 9.22 17.01 5.14
C PHE A 149 8.14 17.90 4.49
N PRO A 150 8.37 18.48 3.29
CA PRO A 150 7.34 19.24 2.59
C PRO A 150 6.15 18.34 2.23
N ASN A 151 4.95 18.94 2.23
CA ASN A 151 3.65 18.27 2.16
C ASN A 151 3.61 17.16 1.10
N ASN A 152 3.27 15.93 1.53
CA ASN A 152 3.18 14.66 0.76
C ASN A 152 4.47 13.86 0.55
N ILE A 153 5.18 13.52 1.63
CA ILE A 153 6.20 12.46 1.53
C ILE A 153 5.50 11.09 1.51
N TYR A 154 5.61 10.44 0.34
CA TYR A 154 5.45 9.01 0.16
C TYR A 154 6.32 8.25 1.18
N GLY A 155 5.67 7.66 2.19
CA GLY A 155 5.80 6.22 2.39
C GLY A 155 6.96 5.64 3.21
N ARG A 156 7.45 6.28 4.29
CA ARG A 156 8.19 5.54 5.34
C ARG A 156 7.63 5.85 6.73
N ASP A 157 7.30 4.81 7.49
CA ASP A 157 6.71 4.92 8.84
C ASP A 157 7.61 5.67 9.83
N TRP A 158 8.92 5.66 9.59
CA TRP A 158 9.88 6.47 10.34
C TRP A 158 9.61 7.97 10.18
N ALA A 159 9.42 8.47 8.96
CA ALA A 159 9.17 9.89 8.69
C ALA A 159 7.88 10.36 9.36
N LYS A 160 6.81 9.56 9.28
CA LYS A 160 5.55 9.83 9.98
C LYS A 160 5.76 9.97 11.49
N THR A 161 6.53 9.05 12.08
CA THR A 161 6.86 9.07 13.51
C THR A 161 7.60 10.34 13.90
N MET A 162 8.59 10.74 13.10
CA MET A 162 9.38 11.96 13.34
C MET A 162 8.52 13.23 13.22
N ILE A 163 7.67 13.35 12.19
CA ILE A 163 6.76 14.49 12.03
C ILE A 163 5.85 14.64 13.26
N VAL A 164 5.28 13.54 13.76
CA VAL A 164 4.44 13.56 14.96
C VAL A 164 5.24 14.05 16.17
N MET A 165 6.46 13.52 16.37
CA MET A 165 7.31 13.95 17.49
C MET A 165 7.66 15.43 17.45
N TYR A 166 8.10 15.96 16.30
CA TYR A 166 8.43 17.38 16.15
C TYR A 166 7.21 18.27 16.39
N ALA A 167 6.08 17.93 15.75
CA ALA A 167 4.84 18.67 15.90
C ALA A 167 4.32 18.64 17.34
N ASN A 168 4.42 17.50 18.02
CA ASN A 168 3.99 17.36 19.40
C ASN A 168 4.82 18.25 20.34
N GLN A 169 6.15 18.30 20.18
CA GLN A 169 7.01 19.14 21.02
C GLN A 169 6.75 20.64 20.80
N ILE A 170 6.57 21.07 19.55
CA ILE A 170 6.20 22.46 19.22
C ILE A 170 4.84 22.81 19.84
N GLY A 171 3.86 21.91 19.70
CA GLY A 171 2.52 22.09 20.28
C GLY A 171 2.52 22.18 21.80
N ARG A 172 3.22 21.25 22.47
CA ARG A 172 3.35 21.25 23.94
C ARG A 172 4.01 22.51 24.46
N PHE A 173 5.09 22.95 23.81
CA PHE A 173 5.75 24.18 24.22
C PHE A 173 4.83 25.41 24.09
N ALA A 174 4.11 25.53 22.98
CA ALA A 174 3.14 26.60 22.79
C ALA A 174 2.02 26.55 23.85
N LEU A 175 1.50 25.36 24.15
CA LEU A 175 0.48 25.16 25.17
C LEU A 175 0.95 25.63 26.56
N GLU A 176 2.17 25.26 26.97
CA GLU A 176 2.71 25.55 28.30
C GLU A 176 3.15 27.01 28.46
N ASN A 177 3.73 27.61 27.42
CA ASN A 177 4.48 28.87 27.56
C ASN A 177 3.81 30.07 26.88
N GLU A 178 2.84 29.87 25.98
CA GLU A 178 2.23 30.95 25.22
C GLU A 178 0.80 31.25 25.67
N GLN A 179 0.44 32.52 25.76
CA GLN A 179 -0.90 32.98 26.12
C GLN A 179 -1.56 33.80 25.00
N ASP A 180 -0.78 34.26 24.02
CA ASP A 180 -1.23 34.98 22.84
C ASP A 180 -1.95 34.04 21.85
N PRO A 181 -3.26 34.24 21.60
CA PRO A 181 -4.03 33.42 20.66
C PRO A 181 -3.41 33.38 19.26
N GLU A 182 -2.81 34.47 18.77
CA GLU A 182 -2.22 34.49 17.41
C GLU A 182 -1.04 33.54 17.27
N LYS A 183 -0.27 33.33 18.35
CA LYS A 183 0.87 32.41 18.34
C LYS A 183 0.44 30.98 18.57
N LEU A 184 -0.61 30.75 19.38
CA LEU A 184 -1.26 29.45 19.50
C LEU A 184 -1.86 29.01 18.14
N ASP A 185 -2.51 29.93 17.42
CA ASP A 185 -3.03 29.70 16.06
C ASP A 185 -1.91 29.41 15.04
N LYS A 186 -0.70 29.94 15.23
CA LYS A 186 0.46 29.58 14.39
C LYS A 186 0.97 28.17 14.68
N ALA A 187 0.89 27.72 15.93
CA ALA A 187 1.30 26.37 16.31
C ALA A 187 0.29 25.30 15.85
N LEU A 188 -1.00 25.63 15.83
CA LEU A 188 -2.08 24.68 15.55
C LEU A 188 -1.93 23.94 14.20
N PRO A 189 -1.66 24.58 13.05
CA PRO A 189 -1.43 23.89 11.79
C PRO A 189 -0.27 22.89 11.82
N ILE A 190 0.77 23.15 12.61
CA ILE A 190 1.91 22.24 12.79
C ILE A 190 1.46 20.99 13.55
N VAL A 191 0.70 21.18 14.64
CA VAL A 191 0.15 20.07 15.43
C VAL A 191 -0.83 19.25 14.61
N ILE A 192 -1.70 19.88 13.81
CA ILE A 192 -2.64 19.19 12.90
C ILE A 192 -1.88 18.31 11.90
N LYS A 193 -0.76 18.80 11.34
CA LYS A 193 0.09 18.00 10.45
C LYS A 193 0.61 16.73 11.13
N GLY A 194 1.05 16.83 12.39
CA GLY A 194 1.43 15.66 13.18
C GLY A 194 0.24 14.75 13.49
N PHE A 195 -0.89 15.33 13.91
CA PHE A 195 -2.10 14.61 14.27
C PHE A 195 -2.60 13.67 13.16
N HIS A 196 -2.55 14.11 11.89
CA HIS A 196 -2.92 13.28 10.72
C HIS A 196 -2.04 12.04 10.52
N HIS A 197 -0.88 11.97 11.16
CA HIS A 197 0.03 10.81 11.10
C HIS A 197 0.00 9.94 12.37
N SER A 198 -0.86 10.28 13.34
CA SER A 198 -1.03 9.54 14.60
C SER A 198 -2.33 8.73 14.64
N ASN A 199 -2.39 7.71 15.50
CA ASN A 199 -3.63 7.02 15.85
C ASN A 199 -3.63 6.62 17.33
N TRP A 200 -4.74 6.08 17.82
CA TRP A 200 -4.89 5.74 19.24
C TRP A 200 -3.98 4.62 19.75
N TYR A 201 -3.42 3.81 18.86
CA TYR A 201 -2.49 2.72 19.20
C TYR A 201 -1.02 3.12 19.08
N LYS A 202 -0.72 4.20 18.33
CA LYS A 202 0.63 4.64 18.03
C LYS A 202 0.71 6.17 18.00
N LEU A 203 1.56 6.74 18.85
CA LEU A 203 1.83 8.18 18.94
C LEU A 203 0.57 8.97 19.35
N ASN A 204 -0.17 8.46 20.33
CA ASN A 204 -1.40 9.05 20.85
C ASN A 204 -1.17 10.30 21.73
N ASP A 205 0.06 10.54 22.16
CA ASP A 205 0.47 11.69 22.97
C ASP A 205 0.16 13.05 22.31
N ILE A 206 0.19 13.12 20.98
CA ILE A 206 -0.21 14.33 20.24
C ILE A 206 -1.71 14.62 20.31
N LYS A 207 -2.55 13.62 20.65
CA LYS A 207 -4.01 13.77 20.79
C LYS A 207 -4.36 14.66 21.99
N ASP A 208 -3.63 14.52 23.10
CA ASP A 208 -3.77 15.44 24.23
C ASP A 208 -3.34 16.86 23.84
N THR A 209 -2.15 16.99 23.25
CA THR A 209 -1.60 18.29 22.83
C THR A 209 -2.55 19.07 21.92
N ILE A 210 -3.16 18.42 20.91
CA ILE A 210 -4.11 19.09 20.02
C ILE A 210 -5.40 19.48 20.75
N VAL A 211 -5.95 18.61 21.60
CA VAL A 211 -7.16 18.90 22.38
C VAL A 211 -6.94 20.10 23.27
N ARG A 212 -5.85 20.10 24.04
CA ARG A 212 -5.51 21.20 24.95
C ARG A 212 -5.30 22.51 24.20
N LEU A 213 -4.65 22.47 23.05
CA LEU A 213 -4.43 23.64 22.22
C LEU A 213 -5.75 24.20 21.67
N LEU A 214 -6.64 23.35 21.17
CA LEU A 214 -7.97 23.73 20.68
C LEU A 214 -8.86 24.31 21.78
N LEU A 215 -8.88 23.68 22.96
CA LEU A 215 -9.61 24.20 24.13
C LEU A 215 -9.07 25.57 24.56
N LYS A 216 -7.74 25.76 24.57
CA LYS A 216 -7.12 27.05 24.87
C LYS A 216 -7.49 28.15 23.86
N LEU A 217 -7.82 27.77 22.63
CA LEU A 217 -8.29 28.65 21.56
C LEU A 217 -9.83 28.83 21.53
N GLY A 218 -10.58 28.20 22.44
CA GLY A 218 -12.06 28.23 22.43
C GLY A 218 -12.67 27.53 21.21
N ARG A 219 -12.08 26.40 20.81
CA ARG A 219 -12.53 25.56 19.68
C ARG A 219 -13.05 24.21 20.17
N GLU A 220 -14.04 24.26 21.06
CA GLU A 220 -14.63 23.09 21.73
C GLU A 220 -15.22 22.08 20.75
N GLU A 221 -15.88 22.55 19.70
CA GLU A 221 -16.48 21.70 18.64
C GLU A 221 -15.44 20.87 17.87
N ASP A 222 -14.20 21.34 17.81
CA ASP A 222 -13.08 20.60 17.19
C ASP A 222 -12.37 19.69 18.21
N ALA A 223 -12.34 20.09 19.49
CA ALA A 223 -11.62 19.38 20.55
C ALA A 223 -12.41 18.17 21.10
N PHE A 224 -13.68 18.36 21.42
CA PHE A 224 -14.50 17.36 22.11
C PHE A 224 -14.75 16.07 21.31
N PRO A 225 -14.84 16.06 19.96
CA PRO A 225 -14.87 14.81 19.20
C PRO A 225 -13.64 13.93 19.48
N ILE A 226 -12.45 14.52 19.64
CA ILE A 226 -11.20 13.78 19.93
C ILE A 226 -11.25 13.21 21.36
N VAL A 227 -11.77 13.98 22.32
CA VAL A 227 -11.97 13.53 23.71
C VAL A 227 -12.94 12.36 23.77
N GLN A 228 -14.07 12.47 23.09
CA GLN A 228 -15.10 11.43 23.02
C GLN A 228 -14.55 10.14 22.40
N GLU A 229 -13.80 10.25 21.30
CA GLU A 229 -13.17 9.09 20.66
C GLU A 229 -12.20 8.39 21.62
N GLY A 230 -11.36 9.16 22.33
CA GLY A 230 -10.40 8.66 23.32
C GLY A 230 -11.10 7.93 24.47
N LEU A 231 -12.10 8.55 25.09
CA LEU A 231 -12.84 7.97 26.22
C LEU A 231 -13.71 6.77 25.82
N LYS A 232 -14.22 6.72 24.58
CA LYS A 232 -14.95 5.56 24.05
C LYS A 232 -14.03 4.35 23.86
N LYS A 233 -12.80 4.57 23.42
CA LYS A 233 -11.79 3.51 23.24
C LYS A 233 -11.18 3.07 24.56
N ASN A 234 -10.89 4.01 25.45
CA ASN A 234 -10.36 3.76 26.79
C ASN A 234 -10.98 4.76 27.77
N PRO A 235 -12.01 4.36 28.54
CA PRO A 235 -12.64 5.22 29.54
C PRO A 235 -11.70 5.75 30.62
N GLU A 236 -10.55 5.08 30.80
CA GLU A 236 -9.51 5.40 31.78
C GLU A 236 -8.27 6.02 31.11
N TYR A 237 -8.41 6.59 29.90
CA TYR A 237 -7.32 7.30 29.23
C TYR A 237 -6.83 8.47 30.09
N ALA A 238 -5.58 8.40 30.55
CA ALA A 238 -5.05 9.26 31.60
C ALA A 238 -5.16 10.75 31.28
N ASP A 239 -4.82 11.14 30.04
CA ASP A 239 -4.74 12.54 29.65
C ASP A 239 -6.10 13.26 29.56
N PHE A 240 -7.23 12.51 29.55
CA PHE A 240 -8.59 13.05 29.43
C PHE A 240 -9.47 12.82 30.65
N GLN A 241 -8.92 12.32 31.76
CA GLN A 241 -9.72 12.05 32.96
C GLN A 241 -10.32 13.31 33.58
N ASP A 242 -9.64 14.45 33.45
CA ASP A 242 -10.15 15.75 33.88
C ASP A 242 -11.31 16.24 32.98
N LEU A 243 -11.23 15.98 31.66
CA LEU A 243 -12.27 16.36 30.70
C LEU A 243 -13.52 15.48 30.78
N LYS A 244 -13.39 14.24 31.26
CA LYS A 244 -14.52 13.29 31.43
C LYS A 244 -15.68 13.86 32.25
N ASN A 245 -15.39 14.74 33.20
CA ASN A 245 -16.37 15.38 34.07
C ASN A 245 -16.51 16.90 33.82
N ASP A 246 -15.91 17.41 32.74
CA ASP A 246 -15.99 18.81 32.40
C ASP A 246 -17.43 19.20 31.96
N ALA A 247 -17.93 20.33 32.47
CA ALA A 247 -19.32 20.73 32.26
C ALA A 247 -19.61 21.10 30.79
N GLN A 248 -18.63 21.68 30.08
CA GLN A 248 -18.80 22.03 28.66
C GLN A 248 -18.77 20.76 27.81
N TYR A 249 -17.87 19.82 28.12
CA TYR A 249 -17.82 18.53 27.45
C TYR A 249 -19.12 17.74 27.65
N LEU A 250 -19.65 17.66 28.87
CA LEU A 250 -20.92 16.95 29.14
C LEU A 250 -22.10 17.61 28.41
N ALA A 251 -22.20 18.93 28.43
CA ALA A 251 -23.25 19.65 27.69
C ALA A 251 -23.16 19.43 26.17
N TRP A 252 -21.94 19.38 25.62
CA TRP A 252 -21.73 19.04 24.23
C TRP A 252 -22.11 17.58 23.94
N ALA A 253 -21.68 16.64 24.79
CA ALA A 253 -21.90 15.20 24.66
C ALA A 253 -23.40 14.82 24.70
N ASP A 254 -24.20 15.51 25.51
CA ASP A 254 -25.66 15.31 25.59
C ASP A 254 -26.36 15.54 24.24
N GLY A 255 -25.82 16.41 23.39
CA GLY A 255 -26.35 16.67 22.05
C GLY A 255 -25.79 15.77 20.94
N VAL A 256 -24.76 14.96 21.22
CA VAL A 256 -24.07 14.17 20.18
C VAL A 256 -24.97 13.07 19.63
N ALA A 257 -25.67 12.33 20.48
CA ALA A 257 -26.50 11.21 20.04
C ALA A 257 -27.59 11.65 19.04
N GLN A 258 -28.18 12.83 19.25
CA GLN A 258 -29.15 13.39 18.32
C GLN A 258 -28.49 13.79 16.99
N ARG A 259 -27.34 14.46 17.03
CA ARG A 259 -26.60 14.86 15.82
C ARG A 259 -26.12 13.65 15.01
N GLU A 260 -25.64 12.60 15.67
CA GLU A 260 -25.23 11.34 15.03
C GLU A 260 -26.42 10.65 14.35
N GLU A 261 -27.58 10.59 15.02
CA GLU A 261 -28.79 9.98 14.45
C GLU A 261 -29.33 10.79 13.26
N GLU A 262 -29.36 12.12 13.35
CA GLU A 262 -29.75 12.99 12.24
C GLU A 262 -28.79 12.83 11.03
N ALA A 263 -27.48 12.78 11.28
CA ALA A 263 -26.47 12.56 10.24
C ALA A 263 -26.63 11.17 9.59
N LYS A 264 -26.90 10.13 10.39
CA LYS A 264 -27.13 8.77 9.89
C LYS A 264 -28.40 8.70 9.02
N GLN A 265 -29.48 9.35 9.43
CA GLN A 265 -30.71 9.41 8.64
C GLN A 265 -30.52 10.15 7.31
N GLN A 266 -29.74 11.23 7.32
CA GLN A 266 -29.39 11.97 6.09
C GLN A 266 -28.54 11.11 5.15
N LEU A 267 -27.54 10.39 5.70
CA LEU A 267 -26.69 9.48 4.95
C LEU A 267 -27.49 8.34 4.32
N GLU A 268 -28.39 7.70 5.09
CA GLU A 268 -29.26 6.64 4.58
C GLU A 268 -30.13 7.15 3.42
N LYS A 269 -30.71 8.34 3.56
CA LYS A 269 -31.51 8.95 2.50
C LYS A 269 -30.67 9.25 1.25
N ALA A 270 -29.44 9.74 1.41
CA ALA A 270 -28.52 9.96 0.30
C ALA A 270 -28.19 8.65 -0.44
N TYR A 271 -27.91 7.59 0.32
CA TYR A 271 -27.62 6.26 -0.23
C TYR A 271 -28.83 5.67 -0.99
N GLN A 272 -30.04 5.77 -0.46
CA GLN A 272 -31.24 5.30 -1.16
C GLN A 272 -31.47 6.04 -2.49
N ASN A 273 -31.23 7.36 -2.52
CA ASN A 273 -31.30 8.14 -3.75
C ASN A 273 -30.22 7.71 -4.75
N PHE A 274 -29.01 7.44 -4.28
CA PHE A 274 -27.93 6.89 -5.09
C PHE A 274 -28.29 5.54 -5.72
N LEU A 275 -28.90 4.62 -4.97
CA LEU A 275 -29.35 3.33 -5.51
C LEU A 275 -30.42 3.47 -6.60
N LEU A 276 -31.29 4.47 -6.51
CA LEU A 276 -32.25 4.79 -7.57
C LEU A 276 -31.53 5.29 -8.82
N LEU A 277 -30.56 6.20 -8.67
CA LEU A 277 -29.74 6.68 -9.78
C LEU A 277 -29.01 5.54 -10.49
N VAL A 278 -28.40 4.60 -9.75
CA VAL A 278 -27.73 3.43 -10.34
C VAL A 278 -28.71 2.61 -11.19
N LYS A 279 -29.91 2.32 -10.67
CA LYS A 279 -30.95 1.57 -11.41
C LYS A 279 -31.39 2.29 -12.68
N GLU A 280 -31.57 3.61 -12.61
CA GLU A 280 -31.95 4.43 -13.76
C GLU A 280 -30.87 4.42 -14.85
N GLU A 281 -29.60 4.55 -14.48
CA GLU A 281 -28.48 4.50 -15.42
C GLU A 281 -28.26 3.10 -16.01
N GLN A 282 -28.41 2.04 -15.21
CA GLN A 282 -28.36 0.66 -15.70
C GLN A 282 -29.43 0.41 -16.76
N ALA A 283 -30.67 0.85 -16.52
CA ALA A 283 -31.77 0.72 -17.47
C ALA A 283 -31.50 1.41 -18.82
N LYS A 284 -30.77 2.53 -18.82
CA LYS A 284 -30.37 3.25 -20.06
C LYS A 284 -29.37 2.45 -20.90
N THR A 285 -28.54 1.62 -20.29
CA THR A 285 -27.51 0.84 -20.98
C THR A 285 -27.96 -0.53 -21.46
N LYS A 286 -29.07 -1.04 -20.89
CA LYS A 286 -29.59 -2.36 -21.21
C LYS A 286 -29.99 -2.47 -22.68
N ASN A 287 -29.51 -3.52 -23.34
CA ASN A 287 -29.71 -3.81 -24.76
C ASN A 287 -29.22 -2.71 -25.73
N GLN A 288 -28.39 -1.78 -25.27
CA GLN A 288 -27.72 -0.81 -26.13
C GLN A 288 -26.40 -1.40 -26.63
N PHE A 289 -26.46 -2.13 -27.75
CA PHE A 289 -25.30 -2.73 -28.42
C PHE A 289 -24.83 -1.90 -29.59
N VAL A 290 -23.52 -1.91 -29.86
CA VAL A 290 -22.92 -1.22 -31.01
C VAL A 290 -23.23 -1.98 -32.30
N TYR A 291 -23.15 -3.31 -32.25
CA TYR A 291 -23.43 -4.21 -33.37
C TYR A 291 -24.55 -5.20 -33.02
N PRO A 292 -25.79 -4.73 -32.79
CA PRO A 292 -26.88 -5.56 -32.28
C PRO A 292 -27.24 -6.75 -33.19
N ASP A 293 -26.91 -6.65 -34.49
CA ASP A 293 -27.18 -7.70 -35.47
C ASP A 293 -26.09 -8.76 -35.61
N HIS A 294 -24.90 -8.54 -35.02
CA HIS A 294 -23.79 -9.46 -35.11
C HIS A 294 -24.12 -10.79 -34.41
N PRO A 295 -23.88 -11.98 -35.02
CA PRO A 295 -24.27 -13.27 -34.45
C PRO A 295 -23.71 -13.50 -33.04
N LEU A 296 -22.43 -13.19 -32.84
CA LEU A 296 -21.80 -13.35 -31.52
C LEU A 296 -22.35 -12.36 -30.47
N VAL A 297 -22.79 -11.16 -30.88
CA VAL A 297 -23.44 -10.21 -29.94
C VAL A 297 -24.80 -10.74 -29.52
N LYS A 298 -25.59 -11.29 -30.45
CA LYS A 298 -26.88 -11.96 -30.13
C LYS A 298 -26.68 -13.15 -29.21
N GLN A 299 -25.62 -13.94 -29.44
CA GLN A 299 -25.28 -15.11 -28.63
C GLN A 299 -24.93 -14.73 -27.18
N HIS A 300 -24.22 -13.62 -26.97
CA HIS A 300 -23.70 -13.22 -25.66
C HIS A 300 -24.42 -12.01 -25.03
N ALA A 301 -25.59 -11.62 -25.56
CA ALA A 301 -26.28 -10.40 -25.19
C ALA A 301 -26.57 -10.30 -23.68
N GLU A 302 -26.98 -11.40 -23.03
CA GLU A 302 -27.29 -11.42 -21.61
C GLU A 302 -26.06 -11.11 -20.75
N THR A 303 -24.93 -11.80 -20.99
CA THR A 303 -23.68 -11.58 -20.26
C THR A 303 -23.11 -10.18 -20.52
N LEU A 304 -23.21 -9.67 -21.76
CA LEU A 304 -22.77 -8.31 -22.08
C LEU A 304 -23.59 -7.24 -21.37
N ASN A 305 -24.92 -7.42 -21.28
CA ASN A 305 -25.76 -6.53 -20.49
C ASN A 305 -25.35 -6.56 -19.02
N LEU A 306 -25.10 -7.74 -18.46
CA LEU A 306 -24.66 -7.90 -17.08
C LEU A 306 -23.33 -7.17 -16.82
N ILE A 307 -22.35 -7.29 -17.73
CA ILE A 307 -21.09 -6.54 -17.67
C ILE A 307 -21.36 -5.03 -17.65
N LYS A 308 -22.16 -4.51 -18.60
CA LYS A 308 -22.49 -3.08 -18.69
C LYS A 308 -23.19 -2.57 -17.42
N GLU A 309 -24.14 -3.34 -16.88
CA GLU A 309 -24.85 -3.01 -15.64
C GLU A 309 -23.91 -2.90 -14.43
N ARG A 310 -22.97 -3.86 -14.29
CA ARG A 310 -21.97 -3.85 -13.21
C ARG A 310 -20.96 -2.71 -13.37
N MET A 311 -20.52 -2.41 -14.60
CA MET A 311 -19.66 -1.27 -14.88
C MET A 311 -20.31 0.06 -14.51
N VAL A 312 -21.60 0.26 -14.83
CA VAL A 312 -22.35 1.47 -14.41
C VAL A 312 -22.34 1.62 -12.89
N ALA A 313 -22.60 0.54 -12.16
CA ALA A 313 -22.61 0.55 -10.69
C ALA A 313 -21.25 0.96 -10.11
N ILE A 314 -20.15 0.31 -10.56
CA ILE A 314 -18.78 0.62 -10.11
C ILE A 314 -18.41 2.08 -10.38
N ARG A 315 -18.67 2.56 -11.60
CA ARG A 315 -18.34 3.94 -11.98
C ARG A 315 -19.06 4.95 -11.08
N LEU A 316 -20.36 4.76 -10.88
CA LEU A 316 -21.15 5.67 -10.05
C LEU A 316 -20.74 5.58 -8.58
N GLU A 317 -20.48 4.39 -8.07
CA GLU A 317 -20.04 4.21 -6.69
C GLU A 317 -18.75 4.99 -6.42
N GLU A 318 -17.72 4.81 -7.24
CA GLU A 318 -16.43 5.50 -7.09
C GLU A 318 -16.57 7.03 -7.22
N MET A 319 -17.44 7.51 -8.11
CA MET A 319 -17.72 8.95 -8.24
C MET A 319 -18.41 9.52 -6.99
N TYR A 320 -19.32 8.79 -6.35
CA TYR A 320 -20.17 9.33 -5.28
C TYR A 320 -19.66 9.04 -3.87
N ARG A 321 -18.86 7.98 -3.67
CA ARG A 321 -18.45 7.45 -2.36
C ARG A 321 -17.77 8.47 -1.46
N LYS A 322 -16.92 9.35 -1.99
CA LYS A 322 -16.19 10.36 -1.19
C LYS A 322 -17.08 11.45 -0.63
N SER A 323 -18.24 11.66 -1.22
CA SER A 323 -19.21 12.68 -0.83
C SER A 323 -20.33 12.13 0.03
N ASP A 324 -20.18 10.90 0.54
CA ASP A 324 -21.25 10.21 1.25
C ASP A 324 -22.53 10.12 0.39
N TRP A 325 -22.35 9.84 -0.90
CA TRP A 325 -23.40 9.63 -1.90
C TRP A 325 -24.20 10.87 -2.32
N ILE A 326 -23.69 12.08 -2.02
CA ILE A 326 -24.39 13.34 -2.29
C ILE A 326 -24.03 13.92 -3.67
N THR A 327 -22.74 13.98 -4.01
CA THR A 327 -22.24 14.64 -5.22
C THR A 327 -21.15 13.83 -5.91
N ALA A 328 -21.19 13.77 -7.25
CA ALA A 328 -20.15 13.11 -8.02
C ALA A 328 -18.79 13.85 -7.99
N ASP A 329 -17.72 13.12 -7.70
CA ASP A 329 -16.32 13.50 -7.94
C ASP A 329 -15.95 13.15 -9.40
N LEU A 330 -15.93 14.16 -10.27
CA LEU A 330 -15.64 14.00 -11.69
C LEU A 330 -14.15 13.85 -12.01
N LYS A 331 -13.27 13.92 -11.00
CA LYS A 331 -11.81 13.90 -11.21
C LYS A 331 -11.30 12.63 -11.89
N TYR A 332 -12.04 11.52 -11.78
CA TYR A 332 -11.63 10.20 -12.25
C TYR A 332 -12.44 9.70 -13.45
N GLU A 333 -13.25 10.55 -14.09
CA GLU A 333 -14.09 10.14 -15.22
C GLU A 333 -13.26 9.51 -16.37
N ASP A 334 -12.04 10.01 -16.59
CA ASP A 334 -11.12 9.49 -17.60
C ASP A 334 -10.70 8.03 -17.36
N ASN A 335 -10.70 7.54 -16.11
CA ASN A 335 -10.33 6.17 -15.77
C ASN A 335 -11.35 5.13 -16.28
N TYR A 336 -12.53 5.57 -16.69
CA TYR A 336 -13.63 4.71 -17.15
C TYR A 336 -13.82 4.74 -18.67
N LYS A 337 -12.91 5.39 -19.40
CA LYS A 337 -12.95 5.44 -20.86
C LYS A 337 -12.59 4.07 -21.45
N LEU A 338 -13.47 3.58 -22.33
CA LEU A 338 -13.31 2.33 -23.04
C LEU A 338 -13.03 2.60 -24.52
N GLN A 339 -12.10 1.84 -25.09
CA GLN A 339 -11.77 1.86 -26.51
C GLN A 339 -12.28 0.57 -27.17
N ARG A 340 -13.43 0.70 -27.83
CA ARG A 340 -14.03 -0.39 -28.61
C ARG A 340 -13.34 -0.54 -29.96
N TRP A 341 -13.35 -1.76 -30.47
CA TRP A 341 -12.87 -2.07 -31.81
C TRP A 341 -14.04 -2.28 -32.76
N SER A 342 -13.86 -1.86 -34.00
CA SER A 342 -14.72 -2.21 -35.11
C SER A 342 -14.53 -3.68 -35.55
N ILE A 343 -15.52 -4.20 -36.27
CA ILE A 343 -15.45 -5.54 -36.86
C ILE A 343 -14.22 -5.64 -37.79
N GLU A 344 -13.93 -4.58 -38.53
CA GLU A 344 -12.80 -4.48 -39.44
C GLU A 344 -11.46 -4.47 -38.69
N GLU A 345 -11.36 -3.76 -37.57
CA GLU A 345 -10.16 -3.75 -36.72
C GLU A 345 -9.87 -5.13 -36.14
N VAL A 346 -10.89 -5.83 -35.61
CA VAL A 346 -10.72 -7.21 -35.10
C VAL A 346 -10.23 -8.15 -36.21
N LYS A 347 -10.83 -8.08 -37.41
CA LYS A 347 -10.41 -8.91 -38.55
C LYS A 347 -9.01 -8.58 -39.03
N ALA A 348 -8.68 -7.30 -39.14
CA ALA A 348 -7.35 -6.85 -39.55
C ALA A 348 -6.28 -7.29 -38.54
N PHE A 349 -6.62 -7.29 -37.25
CA PHE A 349 -5.75 -7.75 -36.18
C PHE A 349 -5.45 -9.26 -36.26
N GLU A 350 -6.48 -10.10 -36.42
CA GLU A 350 -6.31 -11.55 -36.62
C GLU A 350 -5.45 -11.86 -37.85
N GLN A 351 -5.70 -11.17 -38.96
CA GLN A 351 -4.95 -11.33 -40.22
C GLN A 351 -3.49 -10.88 -40.09
N THR A 352 -3.23 -9.75 -39.44
CA THR A 352 -1.89 -9.17 -39.33
C THR A 352 -0.99 -10.05 -38.46
N ASN A 353 -1.54 -10.66 -37.42
CA ASN A 353 -0.78 -11.44 -36.43
C ASN A 353 -0.80 -12.95 -36.69
N ASP A 354 -1.56 -13.42 -37.69
CA ASP A 354 -1.79 -14.83 -38.02
C ASP A 354 -2.30 -15.63 -36.81
N ILE A 355 -3.34 -15.11 -36.16
CA ILE A 355 -3.97 -15.71 -34.98
C ILE A 355 -5.49 -15.76 -35.12
N HIS A 356 -6.11 -16.64 -34.33
CA HIS A 356 -7.54 -16.64 -34.09
C HIS A 356 -7.79 -16.20 -32.65
N LEU A 357 -8.58 -15.15 -32.45
CA LEU A 357 -9.04 -14.75 -31.12
C LEU A 357 -10.23 -15.65 -30.71
N PRO A 358 -10.39 -15.99 -29.43
CA PRO A 358 -11.63 -16.59 -28.94
C PRO A 358 -12.84 -15.70 -29.22
N ASP A 359 -13.99 -16.28 -29.55
CA ASP A 359 -15.21 -15.54 -29.91
C ASP A 359 -15.63 -14.52 -28.82
N GLU A 360 -15.55 -14.92 -27.55
CA GLU A 360 -15.87 -14.05 -26.41
C GLU A 360 -14.94 -12.83 -26.31
N LEU A 361 -13.67 -12.97 -26.68
CA LEU A 361 -12.73 -11.84 -26.73
C LEU A 361 -13.10 -10.88 -27.86
N LYS A 362 -13.45 -11.38 -29.05
CA LYS A 362 -13.89 -10.53 -30.17
C LYS A 362 -15.09 -9.68 -29.76
N VAL A 363 -16.09 -10.30 -29.15
CA VAL A 363 -17.30 -9.60 -28.71
C VAL A 363 -17.02 -8.60 -27.60
N TYR A 364 -16.17 -8.97 -26.64
CA TYR A 364 -15.73 -8.05 -25.60
C TYR A 364 -15.11 -6.79 -26.19
N LEU A 365 -14.17 -6.93 -27.14
CA LEU A 365 -13.52 -5.80 -27.82
C LEU A 365 -14.51 -4.93 -28.60
N MET A 366 -15.51 -5.54 -29.24
CA MET A 366 -16.51 -4.82 -30.04
C MET A 366 -17.50 -4.03 -29.18
N GLU A 367 -18.00 -4.63 -28.09
CA GLU A 367 -19.14 -4.10 -27.32
C GLU A 367 -18.73 -3.36 -26.04
N ILE A 368 -17.69 -3.85 -25.37
CA ILE A 368 -17.16 -3.26 -24.13
C ILE A 368 -15.95 -2.40 -24.46
N GLY A 369 -14.91 -3.01 -25.03
CA GLY A 369 -13.66 -2.36 -25.40
C GLY A 369 -12.54 -2.52 -24.36
N THR A 370 -11.33 -2.13 -24.77
CA THR A 370 -10.12 -2.11 -23.93
C THR A 370 -10.03 -0.84 -23.09
N GLY A 371 -9.11 -0.78 -22.12
CA GLY A 371 -8.99 0.36 -21.22
C GLY A 371 -9.92 0.25 -20.02
N GLY A 372 -10.28 1.39 -19.43
CA GLY A 372 -11.25 1.44 -18.33
C GLY A 372 -10.70 0.93 -16.99
N GLY A 373 -9.42 1.14 -16.69
CA GLY A 373 -8.77 0.62 -15.47
C GLY A 373 -9.41 1.03 -14.14
N GLY A 374 -10.38 1.95 -14.13
CA GLY A 374 -11.24 2.20 -12.98
C GLY A 374 -12.28 1.10 -12.70
N TYR A 375 -12.53 0.17 -13.63
CA TYR A 375 -13.47 -0.95 -13.46
C TYR A 375 -12.86 -2.16 -12.76
N THR A 376 -11.54 -2.25 -12.71
CA THR A 376 -10.78 -3.34 -12.07
C THR A 376 -9.88 -2.77 -10.98
N CYS A 377 -9.34 -3.60 -10.07
CA CYS A 377 -8.62 -3.08 -8.90
C CYS A 377 -7.18 -2.66 -9.18
N TYR A 378 -6.49 -3.36 -10.09
CA TYR A 378 -5.03 -3.23 -10.24
C TYR A 378 -4.60 -3.11 -11.71
N GLY A 379 -5.07 -2.05 -12.39
CA GLY A 379 -4.58 -1.71 -13.73
C GLY A 379 -4.95 -2.71 -14.83
N GLY A 380 -5.99 -3.51 -14.61
CA GLY A 380 -6.51 -4.52 -15.53
C GLY A 380 -7.26 -3.92 -16.71
N ASP A 381 -6.62 -3.02 -17.45
CA ASP A 381 -7.04 -2.77 -18.81
C ASP A 381 -6.74 -4.06 -19.59
N ILE A 382 -7.75 -4.71 -20.20
CA ILE A 382 -7.49 -5.76 -21.21
C ILE A 382 -6.80 -5.08 -22.39
N ARG A 383 -5.49 -4.85 -22.29
CA ARG A 383 -4.68 -4.21 -23.31
C ARG A 383 -4.11 -5.30 -24.19
N ILE A 384 -4.58 -5.32 -25.43
CA ILE A 384 -4.00 -6.16 -26.47
C ILE A 384 -2.88 -5.36 -27.13
N TYR A 385 -1.79 -5.12 -26.41
CA TYR A 385 -0.59 -4.46 -26.96
C TYR A 385 0.68 -5.22 -26.56
N ASP A 386 1.61 -5.34 -27.50
CA ASP A 386 3.00 -5.79 -27.29
C ASP A 386 3.19 -7.18 -26.65
N THR A 387 2.30 -8.11 -26.98
CA THR A 387 2.39 -9.51 -26.54
C THR A 387 3.31 -10.32 -27.44
N ARG A 388 3.90 -11.38 -26.86
CA ARG A 388 4.78 -12.33 -27.56
C ARG A 388 3.97 -13.23 -28.49
N TRP A 389 3.57 -12.71 -29.65
CA TRP A 389 2.69 -13.41 -30.62
C TRP A 389 3.23 -14.78 -31.07
N ASP A 390 4.56 -14.93 -31.13
CA ASP A 390 5.19 -16.22 -31.40
C ASP A 390 4.90 -17.27 -30.32
N GLU A 391 4.68 -16.86 -29.07
CA GLU A 391 4.27 -17.74 -27.97
C GLU A 391 2.77 -18.04 -28.06
N ILE A 392 1.92 -17.05 -28.36
CA ILE A 392 0.47 -17.21 -28.52
C ILE A 392 0.10 -18.15 -29.68
N ARG A 393 0.86 -18.11 -30.79
CA ARG A 393 0.63 -18.98 -31.97
C ARG A 393 0.92 -20.46 -31.70
N LYS A 394 1.68 -20.77 -30.65
CA LYS A 394 1.97 -22.16 -30.30
C LYS A 394 0.75 -22.83 -29.67
N PRO A 395 0.65 -24.17 -29.78
CA PRO A 395 -0.39 -24.91 -29.10
C PRO A 395 -0.25 -24.79 -27.58
N PHE A 396 -1.36 -24.56 -26.88
CA PHE A 396 -1.42 -24.63 -25.43
C PHE A 396 -0.99 -26.04 -24.98
N PRO A 397 0.05 -26.18 -24.13
CA PRO A 397 0.71 -27.46 -23.91
C PRO A 397 0.04 -28.34 -22.85
N ILE A 398 -0.90 -27.79 -22.07
CA ILE A 398 -1.60 -28.52 -21.01
C ILE A 398 -2.90 -29.10 -21.58
N THR A 399 -3.09 -30.40 -21.35
CA THR A 399 -4.27 -31.16 -21.76
C THR A 399 -5.10 -31.62 -20.55
N TRP A 400 -6.29 -32.17 -20.78
CA TRP A 400 -7.19 -32.64 -19.73
C TRP A 400 -6.57 -33.66 -18.77
N ASP A 401 -5.64 -34.50 -19.23
CA ASP A 401 -4.91 -35.48 -18.43
C ASP A 401 -3.75 -34.89 -17.61
N LYS A 402 -3.42 -33.61 -17.83
CA LYS A 402 -2.30 -32.91 -17.17
C LYS A 402 -2.74 -31.98 -16.04
N ILE A 403 -4.05 -31.85 -15.82
CA ILE A 403 -4.62 -31.12 -14.69
C ILE A 403 -5.17 -32.08 -13.65
N HIS A 404 -4.79 -31.87 -12.40
CA HIS A 404 -5.13 -32.78 -11.30
C HIS A 404 -5.66 -32.00 -10.10
N PRO A 405 -6.46 -32.62 -9.22
CA PRO A 405 -6.82 -32.02 -7.95
C PRO A 405 -5.56 -31.74 -7.13
N ILE A 406 -5.37 -30.50 -6.71
CA ILE A 406 -4.19 -30.07 -5.93
C ILE A 406 -4.54 -29.58 -4.52
N ASN A 407 -5.75 -29.90 -4.03
CA ASN A 407 -6.28 -29.39 -2.76
C ASN A 407 -6.18 -27.86 -2.63
N HIS A 408 -6.33 -27.14 -3.75
CA HIS A 408 -6.35 -25.69 -3.77
C HIS A 408 -7.57 -25.17 -3.01
N ARG A 409 -7.47 -23.99 -2.38
CA ARG A 409 -8.59 -23.35 -1.65
C ARG A 409 -9.85 -23.15 -2.49
N TRP A 410 -9.72 -23.03 -3.81
CA TRP A 410 -10.84 -22.90 -4.77
C TRP A 410 -11.37 -24.24 -5.27
N ASN A 411 -10.84 -25.37 -4.79
CA ASN A 411 -11.20 -26.71 -5.25
C ASN A 411 -11.08 -26.89 -6.78
N ILE A 412 -9.99 -26.38 -7.36
CA ILE A 412 -9.70 -26.46 -8.79
C ILE A 412 -8.81 -27.66 -9.12
N LYS A 413 -8.88 -28.09 -10.38
CA LYS A 413 -7.81 -28.90 -10.98
C LYS A 413 -6.83 -27.97 -11.67
N ALA A 414 -5.55 -28.20 -11.44
CA ALA A 414 -4.50 -27.33 -11.98
C ALA A 414 -3.30 -28.15 -12.44
N TRP A 415 -2.43 -27.50 -13.20
CA TRP A 415 -1.11 -27.95 -13.52
C TRP A 415 -0.10 -27.42 -12.48
N VAL A 416 0.90 -28.22 -12.15
CA VAL A 416 2.00 -27.81 -11.26
C VAL A 416 3.33 -28.24 -11.84
N TYR A 417 4.41 -27.60 -11.42
CA TYR A 417 5.75 -27.96 -11.88
C TYR A 417 6.10 -29.41 -11.55
N SER A 418 6.42 -30.19 -12.59
CA SER A 418 6.66 -31.65 -12.48
C SER A 418 7.90 -32.03 -11.67
N ASP A 419 8.80 -31.08 -11.40
CA ASP A 419 10.00 -31.24 -10.58
C ASP A 419 9.80 -30.81 -9.11
N SER A 420 8.60 -30.35 -8.75
CA SER A 420 8.28 -29.98 -7.37
C SER A 420 8.07 -31.21 -6.48
N THR A 421 8.96 -31.39 -5.49
CA THR A 421 8.85 -32.44 -4.47
C THR A 421 7.91 -32.06 -3.31
N ALA A 422 7.54 -30.78 -3.21
CA ALA A 422 6.71 -30.26 -2.12
C ALA A 422 5.30 -30.87 -2.14
N TRP A 423 4.74 -31.12 -3.32
CA TRP A 423 3.39 -31.69 -3.46
C TRP A 423 3.25 -33.12 -2.89
N LYS A 424 4.32 -33.91 -2.95
CA LYS A 424 4.39 -35.22 -2.28
C LYS A 424 4.53 -35.07 -0.77
N LYS A 425 5.40 -34.16 -0.34
CA LYS A 425 5.65 -33.87 1.09
C LYS A 425 4.38 -33.44 1.84
N ILE A 426 3.50 -32.66 1.20
CA ILE A 426 2.23 -32.24 1.82
C ILE A 426 1.10 -33.28 1.69
N GLY A 427 1.37 -34.43 1.06
CA GLY A 427 0.43 -35.55 0.98
C GLY A 427 -0.70 -35.40 -0.05
N VAL A 428 -0.60 -34.45 -0.97
CA VAL A 428 -1.57 -34.29 -2.07
C VAL A 428 -1.39 -35.39 -3.12
N PHE A 429 -0.15 -35.69 -3.48
CA PHE A 429 0.22 -36.84 -4.32
C PHE A 429 1.00 -37.87 -3.51
N LYS A 430 0.90 -39.13 -3.92
CA LYS A 430 1.60 -40.24 -3.27
C LYS A 430 3.06 -40.29 -3.70
N GLU A 431 3.90 -40.93 -2.89
CA GLU A 431 5.31 -41.13 -3.23
C GLU A 431 5.50 -41.94 -4.54
N GLU A 432 4.59 -42.88 -4.81
CA GLU A 432 4.57 -43.70 -6.04
C GLU A 432 4.16 -42.94 -7.31
N ASP A 433 3.56 -41.74 -7.17
CA ASP A 433 3.08 -40.97 -8.32
C ASP A 433 4.26 -40.40 -9.12
N ASP A 434 4.29 -40.64 -10.44
CA ASP A 434 5.28 -40.05 -11.33
C ASP A 434 4.85 -38.66 -11.78
N MET A 435 5.38 -37.63 -11.10
CA MET A 435 5.10 -36.22 -11.38
C MET A 435 5.44 -35.82 -12.82
N LYS A 436 6.46 -36.42 -13.44
CA LYS A 436 6.80 -36.14 -14.83
C LYS A 436 5.77 -36.74 -15.78
N THR A 437 5.22 -37.91 -15.47
CA THR A 437 4.10 -38.47 -16.23
C THR A 437 2.83 -37.65 -16.05
N LEU A 438 2.52 -37.22 -14.82
CA LEU A 438 1.30 -36.46 -14.50
C LEU A 438 1.31 -35.02 -15.04
N PHE A 439 2.44 -34.32 -14.96
CA PHE A 439 2.52 -32.87 -15.26
C PHE A 439 3.59 -32.51 -16.30
N GLY A 440 4.45 -33.44 -16.71
CA GLY A 440 5.51 -33.13 -17.68
C GLY A 440 4.93 -32.62 -19.00
N LEU A 441 5.46 -31.48 -19.44
CA LEU A 441 5.17 -30.87 -20.74
C LEU A 441 6.06 -31.44 -21.85
N ALA A 442 5.66 -31.21 -23.10
CA ALA A 442 6.48 -31.56 -24.25
C ALA A 442 7.83 -30.80 -24.23
N PRO A 443 8.93 -31.40 -24.73
CA PRO A 443 10.23 -30.73 -24.78
C PRO A 443 10.16 -29.37 -25.49
N GLY A 444 10.63 -28.32 -24.81
CA GLY A 444 10.67 -26.95 -25.35
C GLY A 444 9.37 -26.16 -25.21
N ALA A 445 8.29 -26.76 -24.70
CA ALA A 445 7.06 -26.05 -24.38
C ALA A 445 7.22 -25.22 -23.11
N LYS A 446 6.65 -24.02 -23.10
CA LYS A 446 6.48 -23.17 -21.91
C LYS A 446 5.03 -23.23 -21.45
N ILE A 447 4.78 -23.12 -20.14
CA ILE A 447 3.42 -23.17 -19.57
C ILE A 447 2.49 -22.08 -20.13
N THR A 448 3.05 -20.96 -20.62
CA THR A 448 2.32 -19.83 -21.21
C THR A 448 2.25 -19.86 -22.75
N ASP A 449 2.81 -20.88 -23.41
CA ASP A 449 2.60 -21.05 -24.86
C ASP A 449 1.10 -21.19 -25.14
N GLY A 450 0.55 -20.49 -26.14
CA GLY A 450 -0.89 -20.50 -26.42
C GLY A 450 -1.77 -19.66 -25.48
N CYS A 451 -1.18 -18.82 -24.63
CA CYS A 451 -1.89 -17.96 -23.67
C CYS A 451 -1.68 -16.48 -23.97
N MET A 452 -2.72 -15.66 -23.73
CA MET A 452 -2.63 -14.21 -23.73
C MET A 452 -2.76 -13.70 -22.29
N GLU A 453 -1.69 -13.13 -21.74
CA GLU A 453 -1.76 -12.38 -20.47
C GLU A 453 -2.63 -11.13 -20.66
N PHE A 454 -3.54 -10.86 -19.73
CA PHE A 454 -4.44 -9.69 -19.83
C PHE A 454 -4.62 -8.91 -18.53
N GLY A 455 -3.98 -9.32 -17.45
CA GLY A 455 -3.99 -8.59 -16.18
C GLY A 455 -3.49 -9.44 -15.03
N ASN A 456 -3.69 -8.95 -13.80
CA ASN A 456 -3.28 -9.63 -12.58
C ASN A 456 -4.41 -9.64 -11.55
N SER A 457 -4.53 -10.74 -10.84
CA SER A 457 -5.30 -10.83 -9.60
C SER A 457 -4.45 -10.36 -8.43
N SER A 458 -5.00 -9.49 -7.59
CA SER A 458 -4.34 -8.99 -6.37
C SER A 458 -2.94 -8.37 -6.60
N SER A 459 -2.69 -7.78 -7.77
CA SER A 459 -1.38 -7.25 -8.21
C SER A 459 -0.23 -8.28 -8.27
N GLN A 460 -0.52 -9.56 -8.13
CA GLN A 460 0.50 -10.59 -8.01
C GLN A 460 0.23 -11.71 -9.02
N ASP A 461 -0.91 -12.37 -8.94
CA ASP A 461 -1.15 -13.56 -9.74
C ASP A 461 -1.49 -13.19 -11.19
N GLU A 462 -0.69 -13.61 -12.16
CA GLU A 462 -0.88 -13.29 -13.57
C GLU A 462 -2.11 -14.03 -14.12
N LEU A 463 -2.96 -13.31 -14.85
CA LEU A 463 -4.18 -13.83 -15.47
C LEU A 463 -3.98 -14.00 -16.97
N TYR A 464 -4.32 -15.19 -17.45
CA TYR A 464 -4.12 -15.64 -18.81
C TYR A 464 -5.44 -16.07 -19.44
N LEU A 465 -5.71 -15.59 -20.65
CA LEU A 465 -6.75 -16.14 -21.51
C LEU A 465 -6.13 -17.24 -22.37
N ILE A 466 -6.71 -18.44 -22.35
CA ILE A 466 -6.26 -19.53 -23.20
C ILE A 466 -6.75 -19.29 -24.63
N MET A 467 -5.81 -19.18 -25.58
CA MET A 467 -6.10 -18.72 -26.94
C MET A 467 -6.39 -19.85 -27.91
N ASN A 468 -6.02 -21.09 -27.58
CA ASN A 468 -6.23 -22.25 -28.44
C ASN A 468 -6.25 -23.57 -27.64
N GLY A 469 -6.67 -24.65 -28.30
CA GLY A 469 -6.65 -26.00 -27.73
C GLY A 469 -7.91 -26.33 -26.91
N PRO A 470 -7.86 -27.36 -26.05
CA PRO A 470 -9.05 -27.91 -25.40
C PRO A 470 -9.69 -26.98 -24.35
N PHE A 471 -9.02 -25.90 -23.97
CA PHE A 471 -9.45 -24.95 -22.94
C PHE A 471 -9.63 -23.53 -23.50
N GLU A 472 -9.72 -23.38 -24.83
CA GLU A 472 -9.85 -22.09 -25.50
C GLU A 472 -10.99 -21.24 -24.90
N GLY A 473 -10.67 -19.99 -24.60
CA GLY A 473 -11.56 -18.99 -24.04
C GLY A 473 -11.68 -19.02 -22.51
N GLU A 474 -11.15 -20.03 -21.82
CA GLU A 474 -11.09 -20.05 -20.36
C GLU A 474 -10.05 -19.06 -19.82
N VAL A 475 -10.33 -18.50 -18.63
CA VAL A 475 -9.38 -17.67 -17.89
C VAL A 475 -8.63 -18.51 -16.86
N TRP A 476 -7.31 -18.45 -16.89
CA TRP A 476 -6.38 -19.17 -16.04
C TRP A 476 -5.51 -18.19 -15.25
N VAL A 477 -4.93 -18.66 -14.16
CA VAL A 477 -4.09 -17.89 -13.24
C VAL A 477 -2.78 -18.62 -12.97
N ASP A 478 -1.67 -17.87 -12.98
CA ASP A 478 -0.38 -18.30 -12.43
C ASP A 478 -0.20 -17.68 -11.04
N THR A 479 -0.24 -18.50 -9.99
CA THR A 479 -0.13 -17.99 -8.63
C THR A 479 1.34 -17.79 -8.23
N LEU A 480 1.75 -16.54 -8.05
CA LEU A 480 3.16 -16.13 -7.82
C LEU A 480 3.75 -16.68 -6.52
N GLN A 481 2.91 -17.06 -5.55
CA GLN A 481 3.34 -17.73 -4.33
C GLN A 481 3.60 -19.20 -4.63
N TYR A 482 4.74 -19.50 -5.24
CA TYR A 482 5.15 -20.85 -5.56
C TYR A 482 5.44 -21.65 -4.28
N GLY A 483 4.69 -22.74 -4.10
CA GLY A 483 4.82 -23.64 -2.96
C GLY A 483 3.57 -24.49 -2.80
N ALA A 484 3.73 -25.79 -2.55
CA ALA A 484 2.58 -26.68 -2.40
C ALA A 484 1.74 -26.30 -1.16
N GLU A 485 2.40 -25.79 -0.12
CA GLU A 485 1.81 -25.31 1.14
C GLU A 485 0.89 -24.09 0.99
N VAL A 486 1.06 -23.30 -0.06
CA VAL A 486 0.24 -22.12 -0.39
C VAL A 486 -0.62 -22.31 -1.62
N GLY A 487 -0.53 -23.47 -2.29
CA GLY A 487 -1.32 -23.78 -3.48
C GLY A 487 -0.77 -23.23 -4.80
N GLY A 488 0.54 -22.95 -4.89
CA GLY A 488 1.19 -22.41 -6.09
C GLY A 488 0.98 -23.26 -7.35
N CYS A 489 0.25 -22.78 -8.35
CA CYS A 489 -0.16 -23.58 -9.52
C CYS A 489 -0.46 -22.71 -10.75
N PHE A 490 -0.58 -23.39 -11.90
CA PHE A 490 -1.12 -22.83 -13.13
C PHE A 490 -2.44 -23.54 -13.47
N GLY A 491 -3.57 -22.85 -13.35
CA GLY A 491 -4.89 -23.49 -13.46
C GLY A 491 -6.00 -22.51 -13.78
N ALA A 492 -7.22 -23.03 -13.96
CA ALA A 492 -8.38 -22.17 -14.17
C ALA A 492 -8.54 -21.18 -13.01
N ALA A 493 -8.79 -19.91 -13.32
CA ALA A 493 -8.92 -18.85 -12.34
C ALA A 493 -10.13 -19.04 -11.42
N THR A 494 -11.09 -19.89 -11.81
CA THR A 494 -12.27 -20.19 -10.99
C THR A 494 -12.61 -21.68 -11.01
N ALA A 495 -13.30 -22.16 -9.97
CA ALA A 495 -13.77 -23.55 -9.89
C ALA A 495 -14.71 -23.93 -11.05
N LYS A 496 -15.51 -22.97 -11.50
CA LYS A 496 -16.45 -23.12 -12.63
C LYS A 496 -15.78 -23.03 -13.99
N ARG A 497 -14.49 -22.65 -14.04
CA ARG A 497 -13.71 -22.50 -15.27
C ARG A 497 -14.36 -21.55 -16.27
N LEU A 498 -14.71 -20.38 -15.75
CA LEU A 498 -15.42 -19.36 -16.52
C LEU A 498 -14.62 -18.97 -17.77
N LYS A 499 -15.36 -18.74 -18.85
CA LYS A 499 -14.84 -18.08 -20.04
C LYS A 499 -14.82 -16.57 -19.85
N LEU A 500 -14.12 -15.88 -20.73
CA LEU A 500 -13.82 -14.45 -20.59
C LEU A 500 -15.02 -13.57 -20.19
N LEU A 501 -16.16 -13.65 -20.87
CA LEU A 501 -17.28 -12.73 -20.58
C LEU A 501 -17.89 -12.99 -19.20
N GLU A 502 -18.13 -14.26 -18.85
CA GLU A 502 -18.64 -14.62 -17.53
C GLU A 502 -17.61 -14.27 -16.44
N TYR A 503 -16.33 -14.52 -16.69
CA TYR A 503 -15.24 -14.14 -15.81
C TYR A 503 -15.19 -12.64 -15.56
N MET A 504 -15.31 -11.83 -16.62
CA MET A 504 -15.33 -10.37 -16.52
C MET A 504 -16.56 -9.88 -15.75
N ALA A 505 -17.73 -10.48 -15.99
CA ALA A 505 -18.90 -10.17 -15.20
C ALA A 505 -18.61 -10.43 -13.72
N GLU A 506 -18.17 -11.62 -13.34
CA GLU A 506 -17.92 -11.99 -11.94
C GLU A 506 -16.81 -11.17 -11.30
N SER A 507 -15.77 -10.81 -12.04
CA SER A 507 -14.71 -9.91 -11.54
C SER A 507 -15.25 -8.51 -11.22
N LEU A 508 -16.15 -7.98 -12.06
CA LEU A 508 -16.82 -6.70 -11.79
C LEU A 508 -17.75 -6.79 -10.58
N LEU A 509 -18.46 -7.91 -10.40
CA LEU A 509 -19.23 -8.14 -9.19
C LEU A 509 -18.32 -8.14 -7.96
N ALA A 510 -17.16 -8.79 -8.08
CA ALA A 510 -16.19 -8.85 -7.00
C ALA A 510 -15.62 -7.49 -6.62
N LYS A 511 -15.41 -6.62 -7.60
CA LYS A 511 -15.04 -5.23 -7.37
C LYS A 511 -16.14 -4.45 -6.64
N PHE A 512 -17.41 -4.65 -7.00
CA PHE A 512 -18.55 -3.90 -6.47
C PHE A 512 -18.95 -4.35 -5.06
N GLU A 513 -19.08 -5.66 -4.81
CA GLU A 513 -19.47 -6.20 -3.50
C GLU A 513 -18.27 -6.33 -2.54
N GLY A 514 -17.05 -6.29 -3.07
CA GLY A 514 -15.81 -6.52 -2.33
C GLY A 514 -15.34 -7.97 -2.39
N TYR A 515 -14.05 -8.16 -2.61
CA TYR A 515 -13.43 -9.47 -2.90
C TYR A 515 -13.54 -10.52 -1.77
N THR A 516 -13.86 -10.11 -0.54
CA THR A 516 -14.13 -11.02 0.58
C THR A 516 -15.57 -11.51 0.63
N GLU A 517 -16.50 -10.75 0.04
CA GLU A 517 -17.93 -11.09 -0.03
C GLU A 517 -18.29 -11.72 -1.38
N ALA A 518 -17.56 -11.33 -2.42
CA ALA A 518 -17.59 -11.94 -3.73
C ALA A 518 -17.05 -13.37 -3.67
N SER A 519 -17.74 -14.28 -4.34
CA SER A 519 -17.53 -15.72 -4.31
C SER A 519 -16.06 -16.10 -4.06
N ASP A 520 -15.83 -16.84 -2.97
CA ASP A 520 -14.57 -17.44 -2.53
C ASP A 520 -13.93 -18.41 -3.55
N GLN A 521 -14.45 -18.46 -4.78
CA GLN A 521 -14.20 -19.49 -5.77
C GLN A 521 -13.29 -19.04 -6.94
N GLY A 522 -12.54 -17.93 -6.81
CA GLY A 522 -11.61 -17.57 -7.87
C GLY A 522 -10.60 -16.45 -7.63
N ALA A 523 -9.73 -16.28 -8.62
CA ALA A 523 -8.81 -15.16 -8.81
C ALA A 523 -9.47 -14.12 -9.73
N TRP A 524 -9.71 -12.91 -9.23
CA TRP A 524 -10.44 -11.85 -9.92
C TRP A 524 -9.50 -10.70 -10.31
N ILE A 525 -9.74 -10.08 -11.46
CA ILE A 525 -8.92 -8.96 -12.01
C ILE A 525 -9.12 -7.62 -11.27
#